data_AF-W9VIS8-F1
#
_entry.id   AF-W9VIS8-F1
#
_cell.length_a   1.000
_cell.length_b   1.000
_cell.length_c   1.000
_cell.angle_alpha   90.00
_cell.angle_beta   90.00
_cell.angle_gamma   90.00
#
_symmetry.space_group_name_H-M   'P 1'
#
loop_
_entity.id
_entity.type
_entity.pdbx_description
1 polymer ?
#
loop_
_entity_poly.entity_id
_entity_poly.type
_entity_poly.pdbx_seq_one_letter_code
_entity_poly.pdbx_strand_id
1 'polypeptide(L)'
;MPFPTYGDATATESLYSLADISARSLSNRIHHTMYFTDGISLYNGQSPSSSSMLPGHPDVSLLRVYRELSEQTLTWYGSLPIAIKPDLYGTYRATGQAYVLRLRYWSARHNIYRPFVIYVTSRAADEEVSVPVSAIKRCELCLAATRMFILTAGHVLSERTPYTFSTTQCVVSYALILALAAQTPILADAVGDCLKLLETAIGLLKPWAVAGSASSAAWKS
;
A
#
# COMPACT_ATOMS: atom_id res chain seq x y z
N MET A 1 -31.48 13.46 33.40
CA MET A 1 -30.17 12.88 33.03
C MET A 1 -29.31 14.00 32.48
N PRO A 2 -28.11 14.28 33.02
CA PRO A 2 -27.22 15.25 32.41
C PRO A 2 -26.68 14.70 31.08
N PHE A 3 -26.55 15.56 30.07
CA PHE A 3 -25.94 15.19 28.79
C PHE A 3 -24.45 14.87 28.98
N PRO A 4 -23.87 13.93 28.22
CA PRO A 4 -22.44 13.64 28.28
C PRO A 4 -21.65 14.89 27.88
N THR A 5 -20.78 15.36 28.77
CA THR A 5 -19.82 16.42 28.46
C THR A 5 -18.74 15.84 27.54
N TYR A 6 -18.65 16.37 26.31
CA TYR A 6 -17.57 16.06 25.38
C TYR A 6 -16.26 16.67 25.93
N GLY A 7 -15.40 15.83 26.50
CA GLY A 7 -14.05 16.23 26.90
C GLY A 7 -13.10 16.28 25.69
N ASP A 8 -11.96 16.96 25.84
CA ASP A 8 -10.95 17.15 24.79
C ASP A 8 -10.40 15.83 24.19
N ALA A 9 -10.39 14.75 24.99
CA ALA A 9 -10.05 13.40 24.53
C ALA A 9 -11.01 12.89 23.42
N THR A 10 -12.31 13.19 23.53
CA THR A 10 -13.32 12.78 22.55
C THR A 10 -13.19 13.53 21.22
N ALA A 11 -12.67 14.76 21.26
CA ALA A 11 -12.38 15.53 20.05
C ALA A 11 -11.23 14.90 19.25
N THR A 12 -10.16 14.48 19.93
CA THR A 12 -9.02 13.84 19.27
C THR A 12 -9.37 12.48 18.66
N GLU A 13 -10.15 11.65 19.36
CA GLU A 13 -10.63 10.36 18.82
C GLU A 13 -11.56 10.53 17.61
N SER A 14 -12.39 11.58 17.62
CA SER A 14 -13.24 11.94 16.48
C SER A 14 -12.41 12.35 15.27
N LEU A 15 -11.32 13.11 15.47
CA LEU A 15 -10.40 13.49 14.41
C LEU A 15 -9.70 12.27 13.79
N TYR A 16 -9.21 11.32 14.61
CA TYR A 16 -8.64 10.07 14.10
C TYR A 16 -9.64 9.26 13.29
N SER A 17 -10.89 9.18 13.77
CA SER A 17 -11.96 8.46 13.07
C SER A 17 -12.26 9.09 11.70
N LEU A 18 -12.37 10.41 11.63
CA LEU A 18 -12.60 11.13 10.37
C LEU A 18 -11.41 11.00 9.41
N ALA A 19 -10.18 11.06 9.93
CA ALA A 19 -8.97 10.85 9.15
C ALA A 19 -8.91 9.43 8.57
N ASP A 20 -9.28 8.41 9.33
CA ASP A 20 -9.29 7.02 8.86
C ASP A 20 -10.44 6.75 7.87
N ILE A 21 -11.60 7.39 8.02
CA ILE A 21 -12.70 7.33 7.04
C ILE A 21 -12.27 7.98 5.70
N SER A 22 -11.71 9.19 5.75
CA SER A 22 -11.24 9.87 4.53
C SER A 22 -10.10 9.10 3.84
N ALA A 23 -9.20 8.49 4.61
CA ALA A 23 -8.15 7.62 4.07
C ALA A 23 -8.73 6.39 3.35
N ARG A 24 -9.77 5.76 3.90
CA ARG A 24 -10.46 4.64 3.23
C ARG A 24 -11.13 5.09 1.93
N SER A 25 -11.79 6.26 1.93
CA SER A 25 -12.40 6.82 0.72
C SER A 25 -11.35 7.02 -0.39
N LEU A 26 -10.19 7.60 -0.04
CA LEU A 26 -9.08 7.76 -0.96
C LEU A 26 -8.55 6.40 -1.45
N SER A 27 -8.36 5.43 -0.55
CA SER A 27 -7.92 4.09 -0.91
C SER A 27 -8.90 3.38 -1.86
N ASN A 28 -10.20 3.53 -1.64
CA ASN A 28 -11.23 2.98 -2.52
C ASN A 28 -11.17 3.62 -3.89
N ARG A 29 -10.97 4.95 -3.96
CA ARG A 29 -10.78 5.65 -5.23
C ARG A 29 -9.54 5.15 -5.97
N ILE A 30 -8.39 5.04 -5.29
CA ILE A 30 -7.18 4.44 -5.87
C ILE A 30 -7.49 3.06 -6.41
N HIS A 31 -8.18 2.22 -5.64
CA HIS A 31 -8.49 0.86 -6.06
C HIS A 31 -9.38 0.82 -7.31
N HIS A 32 -10.46 1.60 -7.33
CA HIS A 32 -11.36 1.68 -8.48
C HIS A 32 -10.66 2.19 -9.73
N THR A 33 -9.97 3.33 -9.63
CA THR A 33 -9.27 3.93 -10.76
C THR A 33 -8.17 3.01 -11.29
N MET A 34 -7.38 2.40 -10.41
CA MET A 34 -6.21 1.62 -10.82
C MET A 34 -6.47 0.16 -11.15
N TYR A 35 -7.52 -0.47 -10.61
CA TYR A 35 -7.70 -1.92 -10.71
C TYR A 35 -9.08 -2.34 -11.22
N PHE A 36 -10.06 -1.44 -11.29
CA PHE A 36 -11.41 -1.78 -11.76
C PHE A 36 -11.74 -1.15 -13.12
N THR A 37 -11.42 0.13 -13.33
CA THR A 37 -11.87 0.87 -14.53
C THR A 37 -10.82 0.88 -15.65
N ASP A 38 -9.55 1.13 -15.34
CA ASP A 38 -8.52 1.36 -16.38
C ASP A 38 -7.30 0.39 -16.32
N GLY A 39 -7.14 -0.38 -15.24
CA GLY A 39 -5.86 -1.07 -14.98
C GLY A 39 -5.68 -2.45 -15.63
N ILE A 40 -6.71 -3.30 -15.62
CA ILE A 40 -6.51 -4.73 -15.95
C ILE A 40 -6.41 -4.97 -17.46
N SER A 41 -7.09 -4.17 -18.29
CA SER A 41 -7.02 -4.32 -19.76
C SER A 41 -5.69 -3.82 -20.35
N LEU A 42 -5.04 -2.84 -19.71
CA LEU A 42 -3.79 -2.24 -20.19
C LEU A 42 -2.53 -3.03 -19.77
N TYR A 43 -2.58 -3.78 -18.66
CA TYR A 43 -1.43 -4.55 -18.16
C TYR A 43 -1.49 -6.05 -18.48
N ASN A 44 -2.66 -6.62 -18.83
CA ASN A 44 -2.79 -8.01 -19.29
C ASN A 44 -2.57 -8.20 -20.81
N GLY A 45 -2.18 -7.15 -21.56
CA GLY A 45 -1.94 -7.25 -23.00
C GLY A 45 -3.20 -7.55 -23.84
N GLN A 46 -4.40 -7.46 -23.27
CA GLN A 46 -5.66 -7.63 -23.98
C GLN A 46 -6.36 -6.28 -24.12
N SER A 47 -6.11 -5.61 -25.25
CA SER A 47 -7.05 -4.63 -25.78
C SER A 47 -8.27 -5.38 -26.33
N PRO A 48 -9.52 -5.05 -25.94
CA PRO A 48 -10.67 -5.47 -26.70
C PRO A 48 -10.72 -4.56 -27.92
N SER A 49 -10.30 -5.12 -29.06
CA SER A 49 -10.26 -4.55 -30.41
C SER A 49 -8.91 -3.99 -30.91
N SER A 50 -8.49 -4.58 -32.03
CA SER A 50 -7.38 -4.26 -32.94
C SER A 50 -5.94 -4.38 -32.42
N SER A 51 -5.29 -5.46 -32.84
CA SER A 51 -3.90 -5.55 -33.32
C SER A 51 -2.90 -4.49 -32.84
N SER A 52 -2.04 -4.84 -31.87
CA SER A 52 -0.62 -4.44 -31.79
C SER A 52 -0.07 -4.75 -30.39
N MET A 53 1.22 -5.08 -30.34
CA MET A 53 2.06 -5.26 -29.17
C MET A 53 1.77 -4.28 -28.01
N LEU A 54 1.98 -4.76 -26.78
CA LEU A 54 2.14 -3.95 -25.56
C LEU A 54 2.75 -2.58 -25.90
N PRO A 55 2.09 -1.45 -25.60
CA PRO A 55 2.70 -0.15 -25.83
C PRO A 55 4.05 -0.10 -25.10
N GLY A 56 5.12 0.24 -25.82
CA GLY A 56 6.48 0.35 -25.28
C GLY A 56 6.60 1.35 -24.12
N HIS A 57 5.57 2.17 -23.88
CA HIS A 57 5.54 3.19 -22.84
C HIS A 57 4.20 3.19 -22.09
N PRO A 58 4.20 3.46 -20.76
CA PRO A 58 2.96 3.70 -20.03
C PRO A 58 2.22 4.88 -20.68
N ASP A 59 0.93 4.69 -21.00
CA ASP A 59 0.09 5.70 -21.62
C ASP A 59 0.12 7.01 -20.80
N VAL A 60 0.19 8.15 -21.50
CA VAL A 60 0.23 9.51 -20.91
C VAL A 60 -0.98 9.73 -20.00
N SER A 61 -2.13 9.15 -20.35
CA SER A 61 -3.36 9.17 -19.55
C SER A 61 -3.14 8.56 -18.16
N LEU A 62 -2.50 7.40 -18.12
CA LEU A 62 -2.23 6.62 -16.92
C LEU A 62 -1.12 7.25 -16.07
N LEU A 63 -0.08 7.82 -16.71
CA LEU A 63 0.92 8.64 -16.00
C LEU A 63 0.30 9.86 -15.30
N ARG A 64 -0.70 10.50 -15.93
CA ARG A 64 -1.46 11.61 -15.32
C ARG A 64 -2.31 11.13 -14.15
N VAL A 65 -2.99 9.98 -14.29
CA VAL A 65 -3.77 9.36 -13.20
C VAL A 65 -2.89 9.08 -11.98
N TYR A 66 -1.71 8.46 -12.16
CA TYR A 66 -0.81 8.21 -11.02
C TYR A 66 -0.35 9.48 -10.33
N ARG A 67 -0.02 10.51 -11.11
CA ARG A 67 0.39 11.82 -10.58
C ARG A 67 -0.72 12.41 -9.71
N GLU A 68 -1.93 12.45 -10.24
CA GLU A 68 -3.12 12.96 -9.56
C GLU A 68 -3.39 12.20 -8.24
N LEU A 69 -3.38 10.87 -8.28
CA LEU A 69 -3.60 10.05 -7.07
C LEU A 69 -2.48 10.25 -6.04
N SER A 70 -1.24 10.43 -6.48
CA SER A 70 -0.10 10.72 -5.60
C SER A 70 -0.24 12.10 -4.96
N GLU A 71 -0.62 13.12 -5.73
CA GLU A 71 -0.87 14.48 -5.23
C GLU A 71 -2.04 14.52 -4.25
N GLN A 72 -3.09 13.73 -4.49
CA GLN A 72 -4.21 13.60 -3.55
C GLN A 72 -3.80 12.91 -2.24
N THR A 73 -2.93 11.90 -2.32
CA THR A 73 -2.38 11.24 -1.12
C THR A 73 -1.53 12.22 -0.29
N LEU A 74 -0.72 13.05 -0.96
CA LEU A 74 0.06 14.10 -0.30
C LEU A 74 -0.84 15.18 0.29
N THR A 75 -1.85 15.62 -0.45
CA THR A 75 -2.83 16.62 -0.01
C THR A 75 -3.60 16.13 1.21
N TRP A 76 -4.06 14.87 1.19
CA TRP A 76 -4.72 14.24 2.34
C TRP A 76 -3.82 14.23 3.57
N TYR A 77 -2.55 13.83 3.43
CA TYR A 77 -1.61 13.88 4.57
C TYR A 77 -1.33 15.32 5.02
N GLY A 78 -1.27 16.25 4.08
CA GLY A 78 -1.08 17.69 4.32
C GLY A 78 -2.21 18.30 5.13
N SER A 79 -3.46 17.87 4.89
CA SER A 79 -4.66 18.40 5.54
C SER A 79 -4.92 17.84 6.94
N LEU A 80 -4.19 16.81 7.39
CA LEU A 80 -4.33 16.27 8.74
C LEU A 80 -3.92 17.31 9.79
N PRO A 81 -4.74 17.54 10.84
CA PRO A 81 -4.37 18.38 11.98
C PRO A 81 -3.07 17.89 12.64
N ILE A 82 -2.23 18.82 13.07
CA ILE A 82 -0.92 18.54 13.70
C ILE A 82 -1.06 17.54 14.87
N ALA A 83 -2.13 17.66 15.66
CA ALA A 83 -2.39 16.81 16.82
C ALA A 83 -2.54 15.32 16.49
N ILE A 84 -2.98 14.97 15.27
CA ILE A 84 -3.21 13.58 14.84
C ILE A 84 -2.31 13.16 13.68
N LYS A 85 -1.45 14.06 13.21
CA LYS A 85 -0.63 13.83 12.02
C LYS A 85 0.44 12.79 12.36
N PRO A 86 0.43 11.63 11.70
CA PRO A 86 1.40 10.60 12.02
C PRO A 86 2.77 10.99 11.48
N ASP A 87 3.81 10.62 12.22
CA ASP A 87 5.15 10.48 11.64
C ASP A 87 5.07 9.52 10.46
N LEU A 88 5.67 9.84 9.32
CA LEU A 88 5.74 8.88 8.23
C LEU A 88 6.94 7.94 8.38
N TYR A 89 8.02 8.38 9.03
CA TYR A 89 9.31 7.69 9.05
C TYR A 89 9.55 6.89 10.33
N GLY A 90 8.70 7.02 11.34
CA GLY A 90 8.82 6.28 12.59
C GLY A 90 9.98 6.71 13.46
N THR A 91 10.43 7.95 13.31
CA THR A 91 11.38 8.65 14.18
C THR A 91 10.90 8.72 15.63
N TYR A 92 9.59 8.79 15.87
CA TYR A 92 9.01 8.82 17.22
C TYR A 92 7.94 7.74 17.46
N ARG A 93 7.85 7.31 18.73
CA ARG A 93 6.80 6.41 19.21
C ARG A 93 5.45 7.11 19.11
N ALA A 94 4.49 6.42 18.51
CA ALA A 94 3.15 6.95 18.26
C ALA A 94 2.07 6.12 18.95
N THR A 95 0.83 6.62 18.91
CA THR A 95 -0.37 5.91 19.37
C THR A 95 -0.82 4.85 18.36
N GLY A 96 -1.69 3.92 18.79
CA GLY A 96 -2.29 2.92 17.90
C GLY A 96 -2.97 3.55 16.68
N GLN A 97 -3.78 4.59 16.87
CA GLN A 97 -4.45 5.27 15.75
C GLN A 97 -3.47 5.96 14.80
N ALA A 98 -2.39 6.54 15.32
CA ALA A 98 -1.35 7.15 14.48
C ALA A 98 -0.61 6.09 13.63
N TYR A 99 -0.34 4.89 14.17
CA TYR A 99 0.19 3.79 13.37
C TYR A 99 -0.79 3.34 12.28
N VAL A 100 -2.09 3.30 12.56
CA VAL A 100 -3.11 3.00 11.54
C VAL A 100 -3.09 4.04 10.42
N LEU A 101 -3.09 5.34 10.74
CA LEU A 101 -2.99 6.39 9.71
C LEU A 101 -1.68 6.31 8.90
N ARG A 102 -0.57 5.96 9.55
CA ARG A 102 0.71 5.70 8.87
C ARG A 102 0.61 4.52 7.90
N LEU A 103 -0.03 3.42 8.30
CA LEU A 103 -0.31 2.29 7.41
C LEU A 103 -1.18 2.70 6.23
N ARG A 104 -2.22 3.52 6.46
CA ARG A 104 -3.09 4.03 5.38
C ARG A 104 -2.30 4.81 4.35
N TYR A 105 -1.42 5.72 4.79
CA TYR A 105 -0.58 6.50 3.90
C TYR A 105 0.33 5.61 3.03
N TRP A 106 1.08 4.71 3.67
CA TRP A 106 2.03 3.86 2.94
C TRP A 106 1.33 2.81 2.07
N SER A 107 0.15 2.34 2.48
CA SER A 107 -0.67 1.45 1.66
C SER A 107 -1.20 2.15 0.41
N ALA A 108 -1.68 3.40 0.53
CA ALA A 108 -2.10 4.19 -0.63
C ALA A 108 -0.95 4.39 -1.61
N ARG A 109 0.23 4.78 -1.11
CA ARG A 109 1.46 4.92 -1.92
C ARG A 109 1.82 3.61 -2.62
N HIS A 110 1.84 2.49 -1.89
CA HIS A 110 2.09 1.17 -2.48
C HIS A 110 1.09 0.86 -3.59
N ASN A 111 -0.21 1.00 -3.33
CA ASN A 111 -1.25 0.64 -4.30
C ASN A 111 -1.20 1.49 -5.58
N ILE A 112 -0.76 2.76 -5.49
CA ILE A 112 -0.54 3.63 -6.65
C ILE A 112 0.65 3.14 -7.48
N TYR A 113 1.76 2.75 -6.85
CA TYR A 113 3.00 2.44 -7.58
C TYR A 113 3.23 0.96 -7.89
N ARG A 114 2.48 0.05 -7.25
CA ARG A 114 2.56 -1.41 -7.47
C ARG A 114 2.48 -1.83 -8.94
N PRO A 115 1.61 -1.25 -9.79
CA PRO A 115 1.54 -1.64 -11.20
C PRO A 115 2.87 -1.48 -11.94
N PHE A 116 3.71 -0.52 -11.55
CA PHE A 116 5.03 -0.34 -12.16
C PHE A 116 5.99 -1.48 -11.80
N VAL A 117 5.95 -1.97 -10.55
CA VAL A 117 6.76 -3.15 -10.17
C VAL A 117 6.34 -4.35 -10.99
N ILE A 118 5.03 -4.60 -11.12
CA ILE A 118 4.49 -5.69 -11.94
C ILE A 118 4.96 -5.55 -13.39
N TYR A 119 4.80 -4.35 -13.99
CA TYR A 119 5.25 -4.05 -15.35
C TYR A 119 6.75 -4.32 -15.54
N VAL A 120 7.61 -3.78 -14.68
CA VAL A 120 9.07 -3.97 -14.82
C VAL A 120 9.44 -5.44 -14.64
N THR A 121 8.84 -6.14 -13.68
CA THR A 121 9.10 -7.56 -13.46
C THR A 121 8.62 -8.43 -14.62
N SER A 122 7.50 -8.10 -15.27
CA SER A 122 6.99 -8.86 -16.41
C SER A 122 7.83 -8.65 -17.66
N ARG A 123 8.39 -7.45 -17.87
CA ARG A 123 9.29 -7.17 -19.00
C ARG A 123 10.69 -7.71 -18.80
N ALA A 124 11.15 -7.86 -17.56
CA ALA A 124 12.46 -8.44 -17.29
C ALA A 124 12.56 -9.93 -17.71
N ALA A 125 11.43 -10.60 -17.93
CA ALA A 125 11.38 -11.93 -18.54
C ALA A 125 11.60 -11.89 -20.07
N ASP A 126 11.35 -10.74 -20.70
CA ASP A 126 11.51 -10.50 -22.13
C ASP A 126 12.83 -9.76 -22.37
N GLU A 127 13.93 -10.48 -22.58
CA GLU A 127 15.31 -9.94 -22.67
C GLU A 127 15.50 -8.82 -23.72
N GLU A 128 14.60 -8.71 -24.71
CA GLU A 128 14.70 -7.76 -25.81
C GLU A 128 14.07 -6.37 -25.53
N VAL A 129 13.35 -6.18 -24.41
CA VAL A 129 12.62 -4.92 -24.21
C VAL A 129 13.23 -4.00 -23.15
N SER A 130 13.69 -2.84 -23.61
CA SER A 130 14.15 -1.74 -22.75
C SER A 130 13.03 -1.23 -21.83
N VAL A 131 13.30 -1.20 -20.53
CA VAL A 131 12.42 -0.65 -19.50
C VAL A 131 12.69 0.85 -19.33
N PRO A 132 11.67 1.73 -19.40
CA PRO A 132 11.86 3.16 -19.17
C PRO A 132 12.36 3.48 -17.75
N VAL A 133 13.38 4.34 -17.63
CA VAL A 133 13.92 4.82 -16.33
C VAL A 133 12.84 5.42 -15.42
N SER A 134 11.83 6.03 -16.03
CA SER A 134 10.69 6.61 -15.31
C SER A 134 9.81 5.54 -14.61
N ALA A 135 9.77 4.31 -15.14
CA ALA A 135 9.09 3.19 -14.49
C ALA A 135 9.92 2.67 -13.31
N ILE A 136 11.25 2.53 -13.48
CA ILE A 136 12.18 2.11 -12.42
C ILE A 136 12.09 3.02 -11.20
N LYS A 137 12.14 4.35 -11.39
CA LYS A 137 11.96 5.32 -10.29
C LYS A 137 10.63 5.16 -9.54
N ARG A 138 9.58 4.70 -10.22
CA ARG A 138 8.28 4.44 -9.58
C ARG A 138 8.26 3.12 -8.84
N CYS A 139 8.99 2.10 -9.32
CA CYS A 139 9.24 0.88 -8.56
C CYS A 139 9.94 1.21 -7.23
N GLU A 140 10.95 2.07 -7.22
CA GLU A 140 11.62 2.52 -5.99
C GLU A 140 10.64 3.15 -5.00
N LEU A 141 9.72 4.00 -5.47
CA LEU A 141 8.67 4.58 -4.63
C LEU A 141 7.73 3.52 -4.06
N CYS A 142 7.39 2.49 -4.84
CA CYS A 142 6.59 1.36 -4.36
C CYS A 142 7.34 0.58 -3.28
N LEU A 143 8.61 0.25 -3.52
CA LEU A 143 9.43 -0.56 -2.62
C LEU A 143 9.72 0.18 -1.31
N ALA A 144 9.97 1.49 -1.37
CA ALA A 144 10.07 2.33 -0.19
C ALA A 144 8.76 2.34 0.62
N ALA A 145 7.60 2.46 -0.05
CA ALA A 145 6.31 2.38 0.63
C ALA A 145 6.08 1.00 1.27
N THR A 146 6.48 -0.07 0.58
CA THR A 146 6.41 -1.44 1.10
C THR A 146 7.24 -1.62 2.36
N ARG A 147 8.49 -1.16 2.36
CA ARG A 147 9.39 -1.17 3.51
C ARG A 147 8.75 -0.47 4.71
N MET A 148 8.28 0.75 4.51
CA MET A 148 7.68 1.54 5.57
C MET A 148 6.39 0.93 6.11
N PHE A 149 5.59 0.30 5.24
CA PHE A 149 4.38 -0.41 5.63
C PHE A 149 4.71 -1.61 6.54
N ILE A 150 5.64 -2.49 6.14
CA ILE A 150 6.00 -3.69 6.90
C ILE A 150 6.53 -3.31 8.29
N LEU A 151 7.43 -2.32 8.36
CA LEU A 151 7.97 -1.85 9.65
C LEU A 151 6.87 -1.28 10.55
N THR A 152 5.93 -0.53 9.98
CA THR A 152 4.79 0.03 10.74
C THR A 152 3.81 -1.06 11.18
N ALA A 153 3.60 -2.08 10.35
CA ALA A 153 2.64 -3.15 10.60
C ALA A 153 2.95 -3.91 11.89
N GLY A 154 4.22 -3.97 12.30
CA GLY A 154 4.61 -4.57 13.57
C GLY A 154 3.98 -3.94 14.80
N HIS A 155 3.69 -2.64 14.77
CA HIS A 155 3.01 -1.96 15.88
C HIS A 155 1.50 -2.21 15.89
N VAL A 156 0.89 -2.46 14.73
CA VAL A 156 -0.56 -2.72 14.63
C VAL A 156 -0.88 -4.20 14.85
N LEU A 157 0.06 -5.08 14.50
CA LEU A 157 -0.04 -6.54 14.65
C LEU A 157 0.52 -7.04 15.98
N SER A 158 1.03 -6.17 16.87
CA SER A 158 1.42 -6.58 18.22
C SER A 158 0.22 -6.95 19.10
N GLU A 159 -0.98 -6.47 18.74
CA GLU A 159 -2.22 -6.68 19.46
C GLU A 159 -3.37 -6.94 18.48
N ARG A 160 -4.47 -7.52 18.98
CA ARG A 160 -5.66 -7.76 18.16
C ARG A 160 -6.44 -6.46 17.99
N THR A 161 -6.59 -6.01 16.75
CA THR A 161 -7.33 -4.79 16.40
C THR A 161 -8.33 -5.07 15.28
N PRO A 162 -9.31 -4.17 15.03
CA PRO A 162 -10.17 -4.26 13.85
C PRO A 162 -9.40 -4.26 12.52
N TYR A 163 -8.12 -3.85 12.53
CA TYR A 163 -7.24 -3.76 11.38
C TYR A 163 -6.40 -5.00 11.14
N THR A 164 -6.33 -5.94 12.10
CA THR A 164 -5.43 -7.09 12.06
C THR A 164 -5.55 -7.84 10.74
N PHE A 165 -6.77 -8.25 10.34
CA PHE A 165 -6.99 -9.01 9.11
C PHE A 165 -6.53 -8.27 7.84
N SER A 166 -6.95 -7.00 7.70
CA SER A 166 -6.55 -6.19 6.54
C SER A 166 -5.03 -5.94 6.51
N THR A 167 -4.41 -5.79 7.67
CA THR A 167 -2.97 -5.54 7.79
C THR A 167 -2.18 -6.80 7.46
N THR A 168 -2.56 -7.98 7.96
CA THR A 168 -1.90 -9.24 7.58
C THR A 168 -2.04 -9.52 6.09
N GLN A 169 -3.22 -9.29 5.48
CA GLN A 169 -3.39 -9.44 4.03
C GLN A 169 -2.44 -8.51 3.26
N CYS A 170 -2.33 -7.24 3.66
CA CYS A 170 -1.39 -6.31 3.04
C CYS A 170 0.06 -6.78 3.22
N VAL A 171 0.48 -7.20 4.42
CA VAL A 171 1.84 -7.70 4.67
C VAL A 171 2.19 -8.87 3.74
N VAL A 172 1.30 -9.84 3.56
CA VAL A 172 1.51 -10.95 2.61
C VAL A 172 1.67 -10.42 1.19
N SER A 173 0.73 -9.61 0.71
CA SER A 173 0.75 -9.07 -0.65
C SER A 173 2.03 -8.26 -0.92
N TYR A 174 2.51 -7.54 0.09
CA TYR A 174 3.63 -6.62 0.00
C TYR A 174 4.96 -7.36 0.06
N ALA A 175 5.05 -8.42 0.86
CA ALA A 175 6.16 -9.38 0.85
C ALA A 175 6.31 -10.05 -0.53
N LEU A 176 5.20 -10.42 -1.19
CA LEU A 176 5.26 -10.98 -2.54
C LEU A 176 5.84 -9.98 -3.56
N ILE A 177 5.46 -8.71 -3.48
CA ILE A 177 6.01 -7.66 -4.34
C ILE A 177 7.51 -7.45 -4.08
N LEU A 178 7.96 -7.50 -2.83
CA LEU A 178 9.39 -7.46 -2.48
C LEU A 178 10.16 -8.64 -3.07
N ALA A 179 9.61 -9.86 -2.96
CA ALA A 179 10.22 -11.08 -3.49
C ALA A 179 10.30 -11.06 -5.02
N LEU A 180 9.27 -10.54 -5.71
CA LEU A 180 9.30 -10.36 -7.16
C LEU A 180 10.37 -9.35 -7.59
N ALA A 181 10.46 -8.21 -6.90
CA ALA A 181 11.45 -7.19 -7.21
C ALA A 181 12.89 -7.67 -6.95
N ALA A 182 13.12 -8.44 -5.88
CA ALA A 182 14.45 -8.99 -5.57
C ALA A 182 14.94 -10.02 -6.60
N GLN A 183 14.03 -10.69 -7.31
CA GLN A 183 14.36 -11.62 -8.39
C GLN A 183 14.56 -10.92 -9.74
N THR A 184 14.33 -9.60 -9.81
CA THR A 184 14.46 -8.82 -11.04
C THR A 184 15.78 -8.05 -11.02
N PRO A 185 16.76 -8.35 -11.91
CA PRO A 185 18.10 -7.75 -11.88
C PRO A 185 18.10 -6.22 -11.86
N ILE A 186 17.20 -5.60 -12.65
CA ILE A 186 17.07 -4.13 -12.75
C ILE A 186 16.64 -3.48 -11.42
N LEU A 187 15.96 -4.22 -10.55
CA LEU A 187 15.45 -3.72 -9.27
C LEU A 187 16.26 -4.21 -8.07
N ALA A 188 17.25 -5.09 -8.26
CA ALA A 188 17.99 -5.73 -7.18
C ALA A 188 18.62 -4.71 -6.22
N ASP A 189 19.21 -3.64 -6.75
CA ASP A 189 19.84 -2.57 -5.97
C ASP A 189 18.85 -1.84 -5.05
N ALA A 190 17.58 -1.72 -5.45
CA ALA A 190 16.54 -1.06 -4.67
C ALA A 190 16.03 -1.90 -3.48
N VAL A 191 16.34 -3.20 -3.46
CA VAL A 191 15.87 -4.16 -2.45
C VAL A 191 17.02 -4.84 -1.69
N GLY A 192 18.11 -4.12 -1.41
CA GLY A 192 19.26 -4.66 -0.67
C GLY A 192 18.93 -5.21 0.74
N ASP A 193 17.84 -4.76 1.35
CA ASP A 193 17.33 -5.24 2.65
C ASP A 193 16.16 -6.23 2.53
N CYS A 194 15.92 -6.81 1.34
CA CYS A 194 14.79 -7.68 1.05
C CYS A 194 14.64 -8.83 2.07
N LEU A 195 15.73 -9.58 2.29
CA LEU A 195 15.71 -10.75 3.17
C LEU A 195 15.26 -10.37 4.59
N LYS A 196 15.80 -9.27 5.13
CA LYS A 196 15.43 -8.76 6.45
C LYS A 196 13.96 -8.35 6.53
N LEU A 197 13.44 -7.74 5.48
CA LEU A 197 12.02 -7.35 5.40
C LEU A 197 11.10 -8.56 5.26
N LEU A 198 11.49 -9.58 4.50
CA LEU A 198 10.74 -10.83 4.37
C LEU A 198 10.72 -11.61 5.68
N GLU A 199 11.86 -11.72 6.38
CA GLU A 199 11.93 -12.30 7.72
C GLU A 199 11.03 -11.54 8.71
N THR A 200 11.05 -10.20 8.65
CA THR A 200 10.16 -9.36 9.45
C THR A 200 8.70 -9.68 9.13
N ALA A 201 8.32 -9.71 7.85
CA ALA A 201 6.96 -10.05 7.42
C ALA A 201 6.52 -11.43 7.92
N ILE A 202 7.38 -12.46 7.80
CA ILE A 202 7.12 -13.81 8.34
C ILE A 202 6.91 -13.76 9.86
N GLY A 203 7.78 -13.04 10.58
CA GLY A 203 7.67 -12.85 12.02
C GLY A 203 6.34 -12.20 12.42
N LEU A 204 5.89 -11.19 11.67
CA LEU A 204 4.60 -10.52 11.89
C LEU A 204 3.40 -11.43 11.62
N LEU A 205 3.49 -12.32 10.64
CA LEU A 205 2.39 -13.20 10.24
C LEU A 205 2.28 -14.45 11.12
N LYS A 206 3.40 -14.92 11.69
CA LYS A 206 3.47 -16.16 12.48
C LYS A 206 2.41 -16.28 13.59
N PRO A 207 2.12 -15.24 14.41
CA PRO A 207 1.08 -15.32 15.45
C PRO A 207 -0.34 -15.52 14.88
N TRP A 208 -0.55 -15.12 13.63
CA TRP A 208 -1.86 -15.11 12.97
C TRP A 208 -2.04 -16.29 11.99
N ALA A 209 -1.03 -17.17 11.87
CA ALA A 209 -1.01 -18.31 10.96
C ALA A 209 -1.61 -19.60 11.55
N VAL A 210 -2.20 -19.55 12.74
CA VAL A 210 -2.72 -20.74 13.43
C VAL A 210 -4.05 -21.21 12.83
N ALA A 211 -4.13 -22.50 12.53
CA ALA A 211 -5.36 -23.19 12.11
C ALA A 211 -6.48 -22.97 13.14
N GLY A 212 -7.54 -22.28 12.73
CA GLY A 212 -8.70 -21.97 13.58
C GLY A 212 -8.80 -20.51 14.07
N SER A 213 -7.89 -19.61 13.68
CA SER A 213 -7.98 -18.20 14.09
C SER A 213 -8.73 -17.32 13.08
N ALA A 214 -9.97 -16.92 13.44
CA ALA A 214 -10.82 -15.86 12.88
C ALA A 214 -11.16 -15.83 11.37
N SER A 215 -10.38 -16.40 10.47
CA SER A 215 -10.77 -16.61 9.06
C SER A 215 -11.77 -17.76 8.92
N SER A 216 -11.85 -18.69 9.88
CA SER A 216 -12.85 -19.76 9.89
C SER A 216 -14.22 -19.32 10.43
N ALA A 217 -14.34 -18.13 11.02
CA ALA A 217 -15.60 -17.62 11.57
C ALA A 217 -16.42 -16.79 10.56
N ALA A 218 -15.82 -16.37 9.44
CA ALA A 218 -16.52 -15.62 8.39
C ALA A 218 -17.21 -16.52 7.33
N TRP A 219 -17.06 -17.85 7.44
CA TRP A 219 -17.60 -18.84 6.47
C TRP A 219 -18.66 -19.76 7.09
N LYS A 220 -19.31 -19.31 8.17
CA LYS A 220 -20.53 -19.93 8.70
C LYS A 220 -21.60 -18.87 8.87
N SER A 221 -22.23 -18.51 7.76
CA SER A 221 -23.58 -17.95 7.70
C SER A 221 -24.29 -18.53 6.50
#